data_AF-A0A949G1W7-F1
#
_entry.id   AF-A0A949G1W7-F1
#
_cell.length_a   1.000
_cell.length_b   1.000
_cell.length_c   1.000
_cell.angle_alpha   90.00
_cell.angle_beta   90.00
_cell.angle_gamma   90.00
#
_symmetry.space_group_name_H-M   'P 1'
#
loop_
_entity.id
_entity.type
_entity.pdbx_description
1 polymer ?
#
loop_
_entity_poly.entity_id
_entity_poly.type
_entity_poly.pdbx_seq_one_letter_code
_entity_poly.pdbx_strand_id
1 'polypeptide(L)'
;MAARLVKGSAVAMPGLDQLKRDLAEFPRGVRRRYMKAAFNATAKVFVKALKQTTPRGPTGNLRKAIASKATPNYGLAGYRKPPRRADPSDDTAKAYHQGFLEFGTKPRTTKGQVASTFNSKAKGRGGPMQIVTPASGRAKGVMKTGKPAYPRSFFKRAKAGQRVDLKAMPVGGRTGKPPIATAFNQSKGLMASTMTQQASTALERAARDMARNSPPRTA
;
A
#
# COMPACT_ATOMS: atom_id res chain seq x y z
N MET A 1 22.28 -11.18 -1.25
CA MET A 1 21.62 -9.93 -0.82
C MET A 1 20.10 -10.06 -0.99
N ALA A 2 19.38 -10.34 0.10
CA ALA A 2 17.95 -10.63 0.07
C ALA A 2 17.12 -9.34 0.12
N ALA A 3 16.30 -9.12 -0.91
CA ALA A 3 15.24 -8.12 -0.86
C ALA A 3 14.25 -8.51 0.23
N ARG A 4 14.28 -7.78 1.35
CA ARG A 4 13.41 -7.97 2.52
C ARG A 4 11.96 -7.68 2.11
N LEU A 5 11.28 -8.71 1.62
CA LEU A 5 9.82 -8.76 1.54
C LEU A 5 9.29 -8.48 2.95
N VAL A 6 8.38 -7.51 3.08
CA VAL A 6 7.48 -7.45 4.23
C VAL A 6 6.87 -8.84 4.32
N LYS A 7 7.11 -9.55 5.44
CA LYS A 7 6.68 -10.94 5.72
C LYS A 7 5.28 -11.15 5.15
N GLY A 8 5.20 -11.68 3.94
CA GLY A 8 3.97 -11.68 3.15
C GLY A 8 3.03 -12.68 3.79
N SER A 9 1.87 -12.22 4.25
CA SER A 9 0.79 -13.11 4.63
C SER A 9 0.42 -13.96 3.41
N ALA A 10 0.80 -15.23 3.43
CA ALA A 10 0.49 -16.21 2.40
C ALA A 10 -0.90 -16.80 2.68
N VAL A 11 -1.77 -16.84 1.67
CA VAL A 11 -3.03 -17.58 1.75
C VAL A 11 -2.74 -19.00 1.28
N ALA A 12 -3.04 -19.99 2.12
CA ALA A 12 -3.24 -21.35 1.62
C ALA A 12 -4.48 -21.32 0.72
N MET A 13 -4.27 -21.51 -0.59
CA MET A 13 -5.36 -21.48 -1.56
C MET A 13 -5.84 -22.92 -1.80
N PRO A 14 -6.94 -23.35 -1.15
CA PRO A 14 -7.47 -24.67 -1.40
C PRO A 14 -7.82 -24.80 -2.89
N GLY A 15 -7.43 -25.93 -3.49
CA GLY A 15 -7.59 -26.19 -4.92
C GLY A 15 -6.45 -25.68 -5.81
N LEU A 16 -5.47 -24.91 -5.30
CA LEU A 16 -4.30 -24.53 -6.11
C LEU A 16 -3.43 -25.73 -6.48
N ASP A 17 -3.17 -26.62 -5.52
CA ASP A 17 -2.35 -27.80 -5.77
C ASP A 17 -3.12 -28.85 -6.59
N GLN A 18 -4.45 -28.91 -6.43
CA GLN A 18 -5.32 -29.68 -7.32
C GLN A 18 -5.21 -29.15 -8.76
N LEU A 19 -5.41 -27.85 -8.96
CA LEU A 19 -5.31 -27.22 -10.28
C LEU A 19 -3.93 -27.43 -10.94
N LYS A 20 -2.84 -27.40 -10.16
CA LYS A 20 -1.50 -27.68 -10.68
C LYS A 20 -1.35 -29.13 -11.13
N ARG A 21 -1.90 -30.08 -10.37
CA ARG A 21 -1.92 -31.50 -10.72
C ARG A 21 -2.73 -31.73 -11.99
N ASP A 22 -3.95 -31.21 -12.03
CA ASP A 22 -4.85 -31.40 -13.17
C ASP A 22 -4.30 -30.74 -14.45
N LEU A 23 -3.71 -29.54 -14.33
CA LEU A 23 -3.06 -28.88 -15.46
C LEU A 23 -1.69 -29.48 -15.82
N ALA A 24 -1.17 -30.46 -15.07
CA ALA A 24 0.11 -31.08 -15.37
C ALA A 24 0.06 -31.95 -16.63
N GLU A 25 -1.11 -32.53 -16.92
CA GLU A 25 -1.37 -33.36 -18.11
C GLU A 25 -1.40 -32.53 -19.40
N PHE A 26 -1.62 -31.23 -19.29
CA PHE A 26 -1.71 -30.33 -20.43
C PHE A 26 -0.33 -29.79 -20.85
N PRO A 27 -0.16 -29.40 -22.14
CA PRO A 27 1.06 -28.77 -22.62
C PRO A 27 1.43 -27.52 -21.81
N ARG A 28 2.74 -27.28 -21.67
CA ARG A 28 3.28 -26.17 -20.87
C ARG A 28 2.68 -24.80 -21.23
N GLY A 29 2.40 -24.55 -22.51
CA GLY A 29 1.78 -23.29 -22.97
C GLY A 29 0.38 -23.08 -22.40
N VAL A 30 -0.46 -24.12 -22.49
CA VAL A 30 -1.84 -24.16 -21.98
C VAL A 30 -1.84 -23.97 -20.46
N ARG A 31 -1.05 -24.77 -19.73
CA ARG A 31 -0.90 -24.66 -18.27
C ARG A 31 -0.53 -23.24 -17.84
N ARG A 32 0.48 -22.62 -18.48
CA ARG A 32 0.93 -21.27 -18.14
C ARG A 32 -0.15 -20.21 -18.34
N ARG A 33 -0.91 -20.31 -19.43
CA ARG A 33 -1.99 -19.38 -19.77
C ARG A 33 -3.09 -19.42 -18.71
N TYR A 34 -3.56 -20.62 -18.37
CA TYR A 34 -4.67 -20.79 -17.44
C TYR A 34 -4.27 -20.54 -15.98
N MET A 35 -3.08 -20.96 -15.54
CA MET A 35 -2.57 -20.59 -14.22
C MET A 35 -2.44 -19.07 -14.05
N LYS A 36 -1.90 -18.37 -15.05
CA LYS A 36 -1.81 -16.90 -15.03
C LYS A 36 -3.20 -16.27 -14.94
N ALA A 37 -4.19 -16.80 -15.66
CA ALA A 37 -5.56 -16.30 -15.63
C ALA A 37 -6.19 -16.47 -14.24
N ALA A 38 -6.05 -17.64 -13.62
CA ALA A 38 -6.55 -17.95 -12.28
C ALA A 38 -5.93 -17.03 -11.21
N PHE A 39 -4.61 -16.85 -11.24
CA PHE A 39 -3.92 -15.91 -10.35
C PHE A 39 -4.35 -14.46 -10.58
N ASN A 40 -4.58 -14.05 -11.84
CA ASN A 40 -5.04 -12.70 -12.14
C ASN A 40 -6.45 -12.44 -11.62
N ALA A 41 -7.37 -13.39 -11.81
CA ALA A 41 -8.73 -13.31 -11.29
C ALA A 41 -8.74 -13.18 -9.76
N THR A 42 -7.96 -14.03 -9.08
CA THR A 42 -7.85 -14.00 -7.62
C THR A 42 -7.23 -12.69 -7.11
N ALA A 43 -6.17 -12.20 -7.77
CA ALA A 43 -5.55 -10.93 -7.44
C ALA A 43 -6.51 -9.73 -7.60
N LYS A 44 -7.43 -9.78 -8.57
CA LYS A 44 -8.46 -8.72 -8.75
C LYS A 44 -9.44 -8.65 -7.58
N VAL A 45 -9.79 -9.79 -6.98
CA VAL A 45 -10.64 -9.84 -5.78
C VAL A 45 -9.97 -9.08 -4.63
N PHE A 46 -8.69 -9.35 -4.38
CA PHE A 46 -7.92 -8.62 -3.38
C PHE A 46 -7.80 -7.13 -3.70
N VAL A 47 -7.55 -6.75 -4.96
CA VAL A 47 -7.50 -5.35 -5.38
C VAL A 47 -8.82 -4.63 -5.08
N LYS A 48 -9.97 -5.27 -5.29
CA LYS A 48 -11.29 -4.70 -4.98
C LYS A 48 -11.44 -4.44 -3.48
N ALA A 49 -11.08 -5.41 -2.64
CA ALA A 49 -11.11 -5.25 -1.19
C ALA A 49 -10.13 -4.16 -0.72
N LEU A 50 -8.91 -4.14 -1.25
CA LEU A 50 -7.90 -3.13 -0.90
C LEU A 50 -8.37 -1.71 -1.26
N LYS A 51 -9.01 -1.52 -2.41
CA LYS A 51 -9.58 -0.21 -2.78
C LYS A 51 -10.61 0.29 -1.76
N GLN A 52 -11.39 -0.61 -1.15
CA GLN A 52 -12.41 -0.27 -0.16
C GLN A 52 -11.78 0.10 1.19
N THR A 53 -10.76 -0.64 1.64
CA THR A 53 -10.10 -0.42 2.94
C THR A 53 -9.10 0.73 2.92
N THR A 54 -8.55 1.07 1.75
CA THR A 54 -7.54 2.13 1.63
C THR A 54 -8.15 3.51 1.93
N PRO A 55 -7.67 4.25 2.94
CA PRO A 55 -8.19 5.58 3.25
C PRO A 55 -7.87 6.58 2.13
N ARG A 56 -8.80 7.52 1.90
CA ARG A 56 -8.57 8.67 1.01
C ARG A 56 -7.94 9.79 1.83
N GLY A 57 -6.62 9.94 1.72
CA GLY A 57 -5.86 11.00 2.38
C GLY A 57 -5.71 12.26 1.51
N PRO A 58 -5.15 13.36 2.07
CA PRO A 58 -4.88 14.60 1.33
C PRO A 58 -3.97 14.38 0.10
N THR A 59 -3.08 13.39 0.15
CA THR A 59 -2.23 13.01 -0.99
C THR A 59 -2.90 12.06 -1.98
N GLY A 60 -4.14 11.60 -1.73
CA GLY A 60 -5.12 11.03 -2.68
C GLY A 60 -4.73 9.79 -3.51
N ASN A 61 -3.46 9.41 -3.59
CA ASN A 61 -2.89 8.61 -4.67
C ASN A 61 -2.60 7.16 -4.29
N LEU A 62 -2.86 6.77 -3.04
CA LEU A 62 -2.70 5.38 -2.58
C LEU A 62 -3.66 4.44 -3.31
N ARG A 63 -4.95 4.81 -3.45
CA ARG A 63 -5.91 4.01 -4.22
C ARG A 63 -5.51 3.87 -5.69
N LYS A 64 -4.95 4.93 -6.29
CA LYS A 64 -4.43 4.93 -7.67
C LYS A 64 -3.13 4.12 -7.83
N ALA A 65 -2.43 3.88 -6.74
CA ALA A 65 -1.22 3.06 -6.72
C ALA A 65 -1.52 1.56 -6.59
N ILE A 66 -2.76 1.17 -6.25
CA ILE A 66 -3.15 -0.23 -6.17
C ILE A 66 -3.05 -0.87 -7.55
N ALA A 67 -2.29 -1.96 -7.65
CA ALA A 67 -2.19 -2.76 -8.85
C ALA A 67 -2.09 -4.24 -8.51
N SER A 68 -2.31 -5.08 -9.51
CA SER A 68 -2.01 -6.50 -9.47
C SER A 68 -1.01 -6.87 -10.56
N LYS A 69 -0.27 -7.94 -10.32
CA LYS A 69 0.61 -8.61 -11.29
C LYS A 69 0.40 -10.10 -11.15
N ALA A 70 0.16 -10.79 -12.26
CA ALA A 70 0.03 -12.24 -12.28
C ALA A 70 1.05 -12.86 -13.22
N THR A 71 1.66 -13.94 -12.76
CA THR A 71 2.50 -14.85 -13.53
C THR A 71 1.93 -16.27 -13.41
N PRO A 72 2.39 -17.24 -14.22
CA PRO A 72 1.97 -18.63 -14.06
C PRO A 72 2.29 -19.26 -12.70
N ASN A 73 3.20 -18.67 -11.93
CA ASN A 73 3.68 -19.25 -10.67
C ASN A 73 3.08 -18.54 -9.44
N TYR A 74 2.69 -17.28 -9.59
CA TYR A 74 2.18 -16.47 -8.49
C TYR A 74 1.32 -15.30 -8.97
N GLY A 75 0.40 -14.86 -8.11
CA GLY A 75 -0.28 -13.58 -8.19
C GLY A 75 0.17 -12.64 -7.07
N LEU A 76 0.42 -11.38 -7.39
CA LEU A 76 0.69 -10.31 -6.44
C LEU A 76 -0.36 -9.23 -6.58
N ALA A 77 -0.80 -8.66 -5.47
CA ALA A 77 -1.62 -7.48 -5.44
C ALA A 77 -1.27 -6.61 -4.24
N GLY A 78 -1.28 -5.28 -4.44
CA GLY A 78 -0.85 -4.33 -3.43
C GLY A 78 -0.58 -2.96 -4.04
N TYR A 79 0.18 -2.12 -3.34
CA TYR A 79 0.56 -0.81 -3.84
C TYR A 79 1.83 -0.89 -4.70
N ARG A 80 1.83 -0.21 -5.83
CA ARG A 80 3.02 -0.02 -6.67
C ARG A 80 3.98 0.93 -5.99
N LYS A 81 5.23 0.49 -5.81
CA LYS A 81 6.32 1.37 -5.36
C LYS A 81 6.44 2.59 -6.28
N PRO A 82 6.70 3.80 -5.76
CA PRO A 82 7.04 4.94 -6.60
C PRO A 82 8.30 4.66 -7.44
N PRO A 83 8.43 5.29 -8.62
CA PRO A 83 9.65 5.22 -9.41
C PRO A 83 10.86 5.69 -8.59
N ARG A 84 12.04 5.13 -8.86
CA ARG A 84 13.26 5.36 -8.07
C ARG A 84 13.72 6.83 -8.04
N ARG A 85 13.29 7.63 -9.01
CA ARG A 85 13.58 9.07 -9.17
C ARG A 85 12.36 9.98 -8.93
N ALA A 86 11.24 9.44 -8.46
CA ALA A 86 10.10 10.30 -8.17
C ALA A 86 10.45 11.20 -6.99
N ASP A 87 10.05 12.47 -7.10
CA ASP A 87 10.28 13.47 -6.07
C ASP A 87 9.45 13.10 -4.83
N PRO A 88 10.06 12.91 -3.65
CA PRO A 88 9.32 12.63 -2.41
C PRO A 88 8.37 13.77 -1.98
N SER A 89 8.54 14.97 -2.55
CA SER A 89 7.69 16.14 -2.33
C SER A 89 6.58 16.29 -3.37
N ASP A 90 6.54 15.44 -4.40
CA ASP A 90 5.47 15.40 -5.37
C ASP A 90 4.25 14.68 -4.78
N ASP A 91 3.26 15.47 -4.36
CA ASP A 91 1.98 15.00 -3.84
C ASP A 91 1.20 14.16 -4.87
N THR A 92 1.56 14.23 -6.16
CA THR A 92 0.96 13.42 -7.24
C THR A 92 1.58 12.02 -7.37
N ALA A 93 2.74 11.79 -6.74
CA ALA A 93 3.49 10.56 -6.91
C ALA A 93 2.92 9.38 -6.11
N LYS A 94 2.91 8.19 -6.73
CA LYS A 94 2.18 7.00 -6.24
C LYS A 94 2.88 6.36 -5.02
N ALA A 95 2.07 5.93 -4.05
CA ALA A 95 2.44 5.06 -2.90
C ALA A 95 3.53 5.54 -1.90
N TYR A 96 3.93 6.81 -1.89
CA TYR A 96 4.91 7.33 -0.90
C TYR A 96 4.52 7.14 0.58
N HIS A 97 3.24 6.88 0.87
CA HIS A 97 2.72 6.76 2.24
C HIS A 97 2.26 5.36 2.63
N GLN A 98 2.51 4.34 1.80
CA GLN A 98 2.12 2.97 2.15
C GLN A 98 2.75 2.56 3.49
N GLY A 99 4.06 2.75 3.64
CA GLY A 99 4.78 2.31 4.83
C GLY A 99 4.21 2.92 6.13
N PHE A 100 3.78 4.18 6.07
CA PHE A 100 3.17 4.85 7.22
C PHE A 100 1.79 4.28 7.58
N LEU A 101 1.00 3.88 6.59
CA LEU A 101 -0.30 3.26 6.84
C LEU A 101 -0.19 1.81 7.32
N GLU A 102 0.82 1.07 6.88
CA GLU A 102 0.98 -0.33 7.25
C GLU A 102 1.71 -0.51 8.58
N PHE A 103 2.70 0.35 8.88
CA PHE A 103 3.60 0.15 10.01
C PHE A 103 3.57 1.30 11.03
N GLY A 104 2.85 2.39 10.73
CA GLY A 104 2.93 3.62 11.51
C GLY A 104 4.29 4.31 11.36
N THR A 105 4.58 5.22 12.28
CA THR A 105 5.91 5.83 12.41
C THR A 105 6.59 5.38 13.69
N LYS A 106 7.91 5.39 13.72
CA LYS A 106 8.66 5.22 14.98
C LYS A 106 8.35 6.38 15.94
N PRO A 107 8.41 6.16 17.27
CA PRO A 107 8.37 7.23 18.25
C PRO A 107 9.50 8.23 17.95
N ARG A 108 9.20 9.52 18.08
CA ARG A 108 10.11 10.62 17.75
C ARG A 108 10.39 11.45 18.97
N THR A 109 11.67 11.68 19.23
CA THR A 109 12.16 12.53 20.31
C THR A 109 12.80 13.78 19.74
N THR A 110 12.44 14.96 20.25
CA THR A 110 13.10 16.21 19.91
C THR A 110 14.46 16.30 20.59
N LYS A 111 15.49 16.80 19.88
CA LYS A 111 16.84 16.96 20.42
C LYS A 111 17.06 18.23 21.26
N GLY A 112 16.10 19.15 21.34
CA GLY A 112 16.28 20.44 22.01
C GLY A 112 15.00 21.06 22.57
N GLN A 113 15.16 22.21 23.22
CA GLN A 113 14.08 23.01 23.84
C GLN A 113 13.05 23.55 22.85
N VAL A 114 13.37 23.52 21.57
CA VAL A 114 12.56 24.15 20.54
C VAL A 114 12.35 23.16 19.41
N ALA A 115 11.09 22.80 19.16
CA ALA A 115 10.69 22.19 17.91
C ALA A 115 10.19 23.31 17.00
N SER A 116 10.95 23.63 15.95
CA SER A 116 10.56 24.64 14.98
C SER A 116 10.93 24.25 13.56
N THR A 117 10.23 24.84 12.58
CA THR A 117 10.64 24.79 11.16
C THR A 117 11.68 25.85 10.81
N PHE A 118 12.31 26.51 11.80
CA PHE A 118 13.23 27.64 11.58
C PHE A 118 14.41 27.25 10.66
N ASN A 119 14.95 26.04 10.82
CA ASN A 119 16.05 25.51 9.99
C ASN A 119 15.60 24.49 8.94
N SER A 120 14.31 24.45 8.59
CA SER A 120 13.81 23.52 7.57
C SER A 120 14.31 23.93 6.18
N LYS A 121 15.01 23.02 5.48
CA LYS A 121 15.49 23.21 4.10
C LYS A 121 14.44 22.84 3.04
N ALA A 122 13.23 22.47 3.45
CA ALA A 122 12.18 22.01 2.52
C ALA A 122 11.53 23.19 1.76
N LYS A 123 11.35 23.05 0.44
CA LYS A 123 10.75 24.08 -0.41
C LYS A 123 9.35 24.47 0.10
N GLY A 124 9.15 25.73 0.49
CA GLY A 124 7.89 26.24 1.06
C GLY A 124 7.62 25.91 2.54
N ARG A 125 8.58 25.27 3.22
CA ARG A 125 8.58 24.98 4.67
C ARG A 125 9.88 25.46 5.29
N GLY A 126 9.79 26.52 6.08
CA GLY A 126 10.99 27.19 6.56
C GLY A 126 11.32 28.41 5.70
N GLY A 127 11.72 29.46 6.40
CA GLY A 127 11.92 30.84 5.99
C GLY A 127 12.18 31.63 7.28
N PRO A 128 12.45 32.95 7.24
CA PRO A 128 12.57 33.77 8.44
C PRO A 128 11.23 33.77 9.19
N MET A 129 11.06 32.76 10.05
CA MET A 129 9.84 32.56 10.81
C MET A 129 9.77 33.68 11.85
N GLN A 130 8.71 34.47 11.79
CA GLN A 130 8.46 35.45 12.83
C GLN A 130 7.77 34.77 14.01
N ILE A 131 8.39 34.79 15.19
CA ILE A 131 7.74 34.43 16.45
C ILE A 131 7.16 35.72 17.01
N VAL A 132 5.85 35.74 17.27
CA VAL A 132 5.17 36.89 17.84
C VAL A 132 4.62 36.52 19.21
N THR A 133 4.77 37.43 20.16
CA THR A 133 4.13 37.35 21.48
C THR A 133 3.03 38.41 21.49
N PRO A 134 1.76 38.03 21.26
CA PRO A 134 0.69 39.00 21.16
C PRO A 134 0.53 39.73 22.50
N ALA A 135 0.44 41.06 22.43
CA ALA A 135 0.29 41.93 23.60
C ALA A 135 -1.15 41.93 24.16
N SER A 136 -2.13 41.48 23.37
CA SER A 136 -3.55 41.49 23.72
C SER A 136 -4.29 40.24 23.18
N GLY A 137 -5.48 39.98 23.72
CA GLY A 137 -6.36 38.88 23.33
C GLY A 137 -6.12 37.56 24.07
N ARG A 138 -6.86 36.51 23.67
CA ARG A 138 -6.96 35.22 24.37
C ARG A 138 -5.64 34.43 24.45
N ALA A 139 -4.64 34.80 23.65
CA ALA A 139 -3.32 34.19 23.61
C ALA A 139 -2.21 35.14 24.13
N LYS A 140 -2.57 36.20 24.87
CA LYS A 140 -1.64 37.19 25.41
C LYS A 140 -0.48 36.50 26.16
N GLY A 141 0.76 36.90 25.84
CA GLY A 141 1.97 36.33 26.46
C GLY A 141 2.38 34.94 25.95
N VAL A 142 1.57 34.28 25.12
CA VAL A 142 1.92 32.97 24.53
C VAL A 142 2.62 33.18 23.19
N MET A 143 3.91 32.80 23.12
CA MET A 143 4.66 32.81 21.86
C MET A 143 3.97 31.95 20.80
N LYS A 144 3.64 32.56 19.66
CA LYS A 144 3.03 31.87 18.52
C LYS A 144 3.77 32.20 17.23
N THR A 145 3.64 31.31 16.26
CA THR A 145 4.19 31.52 14.92
C THR A 145 3.36 32.57 14.16
N GLY A 146 3.99 33.67 13.75
CA GLY A 146 3.37 34.77 13.02
C GLY A 146 3.29 34.50 11.53
N LYS A 147 4.43 34.50 10.83
CA LYS A 147 4.50 34.29 9.38
C LYS A 147 5.62 33.31 9.01
N PRO A 148 5.39 32.37 8.07
CA PRO A 148 4.09 31.99 7.52
C PRO A 148 3.23 31.25 8.55
N ALA A 149 1.90 31.44 8.54
CA ALA A 149 1.02 30.83 9.53
C ALA A 149 1.06 29.28 9.50
N TYR A 150 0.67 28.65 10.61
CA TYR A 150 0.45 27.19 10.66
C TYR A 150 -0.51 26.77 9.54
N PRO A 151 -0.28 25.64 8.84
CA PRO A 151 0.72 24.58 9.08
C PRO A 151 2.06 24.78 8.35
N ARG A 152 2.30 25.92 7.69
CA ARG A 152 3.52 26.16 6.89
C ARG A 152 4.75 26.41 7.76
N SER A 153 4.57 27.00 8.94
CA SER A 153 5.62 27.05 9.95
C SER A 153 5.05 26.87 11.36
N PHE A 154 5.84 26.28 12.26
CA PHE A 154 5.44 26.08 13.66
C PHE A 154 6.62 26.36 14.60
N PHE A 155 6.31 26.88 15.78
CA PHE A 155 7.22 27.04 16.91
C PHE A 155 6.54 26.45 18.14
N LYS A 156 7.14 25.41 18.73
CA LYS A 156 6.69 24.83 19.99
C LYS A 156 7.89 24.77 20.94
N ARG A 157 7.79 25.52 22.05
CA ARG A 157 8.76 25.48 23.13
C ARG A 157 8.48 24.25 24.01
N ALA A 158 9.51 23.48 24.28
CA ALA A 158 9.56 22.36 25.21
C ALA A 158 10.67 22.63 26.23
N LYS A 159 10.56 22.15 27.47
CA LYS A 159 11.67 22.32 28.43
C LYS A 159 12.92 21.56 27.92
N ALA A 160 14.13 22.03 28.23
CA ALA A 160 15.35 21.28 27.87
C ALA A 160 15.32 19.89 28.49
N GLY A 161 15.71 18.88 27.71
CA GLY A 161 15.64 17.49 28.14
C GLY A 161 14.23 16.91 28.23
N GLN A 162 13.17 17.72 28.07
CA GLN A 162 11.81 17.22 28.05
C GLN A 162 11.59 16.46 26.74
N ARG A 163 11.39 15.16 26.88
CA ARG A 163 11.05 14.26 25.79
C ARG A 163 9.66 14.62 25.26
N VAL A 164 9.59 15.45 24.22
CA VAL A 164 8.34 15.65 23.49
C VAL A 164 8.15 14.42 22.62
N ASP A 165 7.32 13.50 23.08
CA ASP A 165 6.88 12.38 22.26
C ASP A 165 5.91 12.90 21.21
N LEU A 166 6.42 13.08 19.99
CA LEU A 166 5.57 13.24 18.83
C LEU A 166 4.98 11.86 18.57
N LYS A 167 3.86 11.57 19.27
CA LYS A 167 3.12 10.31 19.22
C LYS A 167 3.19 9.69 17.83
N ALA A 168 3.50 8.41 17.76
CA ALA A 168 3.56 7.67 16.51
C ALA A 168 2.26 7.88 15.70
N MET A 169 2.39 8.03 14.38
CA MET A 169 1.24 7.94 13.50
C MET A 169 0.61 6.55 13.69
N PRO A 170 -0.70 6.47 14.00
CA PRO A 170 -1.36 5.19 14.18
C PRO A 170 -1.34 4.38 12.89
N VAL A 171 -1.20 3.06 13.02
CA VAL A 171 -1.34 2.12 11.90
C VAL A 171 -2.73 2.32 11.28
N GLY A 172 -2.79 2.43 9.95
CA GLY A 172 -4.01 2.79 9.21
C GLY A 172 -4.31 4.29 9.14
N GLY A 173 -3.51 5.15 9.77
CA GLY A 173 -3.78 6.59 9.81
C GLY A 173 -5.12 6.88 10.51
N ARG A 174 -6.01 7.63 9.85
CA ARG A 174 -7.31 8.01 10.45
C ARG A 174 -8.26 6.82 10.67
N THR A 175 -8.10 5.73 9.92
CA THR A 175 -8.97 4.55 10.06
C THR A 175 -8.53 3.61 11.17
N GLY A 176 -7.32 3.77 11.71
CA GLY A 176 -6.76 2.92 12.77
C GLY A 176 -6.55 1.45 12.37
N LYS A 177 -6.74 1.11 11.10
CA LYS A 177 -6.66 -0.27 10.58
C LYS A 177 -5.70 -0.35 9.41
N PRO A 178 -4.71 -1.27 9.42
CA PRO A 178 -3.77 -1.45 8.31
C PRO A 178 -4.50 -1.93 7.06
N PRO A 179 -4.42 -1.23 5.92
CA PRO A 179 -5.29 -1.50 4.79
C PRO A 179 -4.97 -2.83 4.08
N ILE A 180 -3.70 -3.23 3.93
CA ILE A 180 -3.33 -4.53 3.32
C ILE A 180 -3.84 -5.69 4.17
N ALA A 181 -3.51 -5.72 5.46
CA ALA A 181 -3.90 -6.82 6.34
C ALA A 181 -5.42 -6.92 6.48
N THR A 182 -6.11 -5.78 6.56
CA THR A 182 -7.58 -5.74 6.62
C THR A 182 -8.20 -6.27 5.34
N ALA A 183 -7.75 -5.81 4.17
CA ALA A 183 -8.26 -6.27 2.89
C ALA A 183 -8.04 -7.78 2.69
N PHE A 184 -6.88 -8.28 3.13
CA PHE A 184 -6.53 -9.68 3.05
C PHE A 184 -7.48 -10.56 3.85
N ASN A 185 -7.71 -10.19 5.12
CA ASN A 185 -8.59 -10.93 6.00
C ASN A 185 -10.04 -10.93 5.52
N GLN A 186 -10.49 -9.83 4.92
CA GLN A 186 -11.82 -9.70 4.33
C GLN A 186 -12.00 -10.53 3.06
N SER A 187 -10.97 -10.58 2.19
CA SER A 187 -11.10 -11.22 0.88
C SER A 187 -10.65 -12.67 0.85
N LYS A 188 -10.06 -13.23 1.92
CA LYS A 188 -9.48 -14.58 1.92
C LYS A 188 -10.43 -15.67 1.44
N GLY A 189 -11.67 -15.69 1.93
CA GLY A 189 -12.66 -16.70 1.56
C GLY A 189 -13.07 -16.57 0.09
N LEU A 190 -13.30 -15.33 -0.36
CA LEU A 190 -13.67 -15.05 -1.75
C LEU A 190 -12.53 -15.32 -2.73
N MET A 191 -11.28 -15.10 -2.31
CA MET A 191 -10.10 -15.46 -3.10
C MET A 191 -10.01 -16.98 -3.28
N ALA A 192 -10.23 -17.75 -2.21
CA ALA A 192 -10.24 -19.20 -2.28
C ALA A 192 -11.35 -19.73 -3.20
N SER A 193 -12.60 -19.27 -3.04
CA SER A 193 -13.70 -19.70 -3.90
C SER A 193 -13.51 -19.30 -5.36
N THR A 194 -12.98 -18.10 -5.62
CA THR A 194 -12.64 -17.64 -6.97
C THR A 194 -11.56 -18.54 -7.59
N MET A 195 -10.54 -18.95 -6.82
CA MET A 195 -9.50 -19.85 -7.32
C MET A 195 -10.09 -21.20 -7.71
N THR A 196 -10.95 -21.80 -6.87
CA THR A 196 -11.62 -23.07 -7.18
C THR A 196 -12.51 -22.95 -8.42
N GLN A 197 -13.26 -21.86 -8.57
CA GLN A 197 -14.08 -21.63 -9.76
C GLN A 197 -13.23 -21.45 -11.03
N GLN A 198 -12.11 -20.73 -10.92
CA GLN A 198 -11.17 -20.58 -12.04
C GLN A 198 -10.48 -21.90 -12.36
N ALA A 199 -10.28 -22.79 -11.38
CA ALA A 199 -9.71 -24.11 -11.60
C ALA A 199 -10.62 -24.97 -12.49
N SER A 200 -11.91 -25.10 -12.15
CA SER A 200 -12.87 -25.85 -12.97
C SER A 200 -12.99 -25.28 -14.39
N THR A 201 -13.13 -23.95 -14.49
CA THR A 201 -13.23 -23.25 -15.77
C THR A 201 -11.95 -23.37 -16.61
N ALA A 202 -10.77 -23.39 -15.97
CA ALA A 202 -9.49 -23.56 -16.63
C ALA A 202 -9.38 -24.95 -17.27
N LEU A 203 -9.79 -26.01 -16.57
CA LEU A 203 -9.73 -27.38 -17.09
C LEU A 203 -10.65 -27.57 -18.29
N GLU A 204 -11.89 -27.12 -18.19
CA GLU A 204 -12.83 -27.20 -19.32
C GLU A 204 -12.33 -26.46 -20.56
N ARG A 205 -11.74 -25.28 -20.37
CA ARG A 205 -11.21 -24.48 -21.48
C ARG A 205 -9.91 -25.07 -22.03
N ALA A 206 -9.06 -25.63 -21.17
CA ALA A 206 -7.85 -26.32 -21.58
C ALA A 206 -8.19 -27.56 -22.43
N ALA A 207 -9.16 -28.37 -22.01
CA ALA A 207 -9.65 -29.52 -22.78
C ALA A 207 -10.20 -29.10 -24.16
N ARG A 208 -11.00 -28.03 -24.20
CA ARG A 208 -11.51 -27.47 -25.46
C ARG A 208 -10.42 -26.94 -26.38
N ASP A 209 -9.41 -26.25 -25.84
CA ASP A 209 -8.27 -25.74 -26.61
C ASP A 209 -7.43 -26.90 -27.18
N MET A 210 -7.27 -28.01 -26.43
CA MET A 210 -6.60 -29.21 -26.93
C MET A 210 -7.37 -29.85 -28.08
N ALA A 211 -8.68 -30.03 -27.94
CA ALA A 211 -9.54 -30.58 -28.99
C ALA A 211 -9.53 -29.74 -30.28
N ARG A 212 -9.45 -28.40 -30.15
CA ARG A 212 -9.37 -27.49 -31.32
C ARG A 212 -8.03 -27.52 -32.03
N ASN A 213 -6.94 -27.69 -31.29
CA ASN A 213 -5.58 -27.74 -31.85
C ASN A 213 -5.15 -29.16 -32.28
N SER A 214 -6.00 -30.17 -32.08
CA SER A 214 -5.83 -31.54 -32.54
C SER A 214 -7.07 -31.96 -33.35
N PRO A 215 -7.25 -31.46 -34.60
CA PRO A 215 -8.36 -31.94 -35.42
C PRO A 215 -8.20 -33.46 -35.65
N PRO A 216 -9.32 -34.22 -35.77
CA PRO A 216 -9.24 -35.61 -36.17
C PRO A 216 -8.52 -35.68 -37.51
N ARG A 217 -7.50 -36.54 -37.62
CA ARG A 217 -7.00 -36.97 -38.92
C ARG A 217 -8.17 -37.69 -39.59
N THR A 218 -8.88 -37.00 -40.46
CA THR A 218 -9.77 -37.63 -41.42
C THR A 218 -8.91 -38.59 -42.23
N ALA A 219 -9.14 -39.89 -42.01
CA ALA A 219 -8.63 -40.96 -42.85
C ALA A 219 -9.35 -40.95 -44.19
#